data_AF-A0A8B7E6N9-F1
#
_entry.id   AF-A0A8B7E6N9-F1
#
_cell.length_a   1.000
_cell.length_b   1.000
_cell.length_c   1.000
_cell.angle_alpha   90.00
_cell.angle_beta   90.00
_cell.angle_gamma   90.00
#
_symmetry.space_group_name_H-M   'P 1'
#
loop_
_entity.id
_entity.type
_entity.pdbx_description
1 polymer ?
#
loop_
_entity_poly.entity_id
_entity_poly.type
_entity_poly.pdbx_seq_one_letter_code
_entity_poly.pdbx_strand_id
1 'polypeptide(L)'
;MCVLKRRKLQLAILILASVSSICFLTAALIFISHQNETPCNNKMVYQKTEIWNHSDTLQLQVLRKRELFNYCKRYSRKRNRTTNYIVYSDYENLLYCCAPYVASNKWMKSLNVHDNIFSFKNTPEVINYDIFNLGYKSLFSLITKEERSVREKAYFTFLITRHPFERLVFIYKNEFENQHSPRFRKTFGSYILRKYRKGLSNEQYDAGVGVTFLEFVRFVLSKKFIDESWQKITDLCLPCNYKYDYVAKVETLKNDSKMISDSTGLLNFLNQTDQTDQSDKMSLVEYYFKTLPKTKIYELYMLYLDDFLAFGYPSPYYSKKG
;
A
#
# COMPACT_ATOMS: atom_id res chain seq x y z
N MET A 1 -16.70 -22.45 59.50
CA MET A 1 -17.42 -23.68 59.95
C MET A 1 -16.98 -24.81 59.01
N CYS A 2 -15.95 -25.61 59.30
CA CYS A 2 -15.84 -26.70 60.29
C CYS A 2 -17.02 -27.69 60.14
N VAL A 3 -16.84 -28.96 59.78
CA VAL A 3 -16.44 -30.11 60.65
C VAL A 3 -16.21 -31.35 59.72
N LEU A 4 -15.11 -32.12 59.65
CA LEU A 4 -14.39 -33.03 60.60
C LEU A 4 -15.26 -34.24 61.07
N LYS A 5 -14.85 -35.49 61.32
CA LYS A 5 -13.58 -36.25 61.31
C LYS A 5 -13.88 -37.62 61.97
N ARG A 6 -13.12 -38.68 61.65
CA ARG A 6 -12.27 -39.52 62.56
C ARG A 6 -12.11 -40.97 62.11
N ARG A 7 -11.01 -41.53 62.61
CA ARG A 7 -10.21 -42.69 62.18
C ARG A 7 -10.44 -43.95 63.04
N LYS A 8 -9.79 -45.05 62.58
CA LYS A 8 -9.37 -46.34 63.22
C LYS A 8 -10.37 -47.48 62.93
N LEU A 9 -9.98 -48.72 62.59
CA LEU A 9 -9.07 -49.66 63.25
C LEU A 9 -8.71 -50.85 62.30
N GLN A 10 -7.82 -51.74 62.77
CA GLN A 10 -7.08 -52.88 62.17
C GLN A 10 -7.88 -54.07 61.57
N LEU A 11 -7.26 -54.81 60.63
CA LEU A 11 -7.05 -56.31 60.57
C LEU A 11 -6.63 -56.71 59.13
N ALA A 12 -5.40 -57.21 58.91
CA ALA A 12 -5.00 -58.63 58.90
C ALA A 12 -5.46 -59.44 57.65
N ILE A 13 -4.50 -59.64 56.74
CA ILE A 13 -4.03 -60.92 56.16
C ILE A 13 -5.07 -61.88 55.52
N LEU A 14 -4.73 -62.29 54.27
CA LEU A 14 -5.27 -63.38 53.43
C LEU A 14 -6.55 -63.09 52.63
N ILE A 15 -6.39 -62.42 51.48
CA ILE A 15 -6.59 -63.06 50.16
C ILE A 15 -5.49 -62.55 49.22
N LEU A 16 -4.37 -63.26 49.22
CA LEU A 16 -3.48 -63.35 48.07
C LEU A 16 -4.26 -64.01 46.92
N ALA A 17 -3.96 -63.59 45.68
CA ALA A 17 -4.42 -64.18 44.40
C ALA A 17 -5.63 -63.57 43.69
N SER A 18 -5.88 -62.25 43.80
CA SER A 18 -6.73 -61.55 42.82
C SER A 18 -6.23 -60.18 42.34
N VAL A 19 -5.11 -59.67 42.87
CA VAL A 19 -4.58 -58.33 42.51
C VAL A 19 -3.49 -58.37 41.42
N SER A 20 -2.90 -59.53 41.10
CA SER A 20 -1.93 -59.61 39.99
C SER A 20 -2.61 -59.62 38.61
N SER A 21 -3.77 -60.26 38.45
CA SER A 21 -4.45 -60.33 37.14
C SER A 21 -5.12 -59.03 36.70
N ILE A 22 -5.48 -58.13 37.64
CA ILE A 22 -6.08 -56.83 37.31
C ILE A 22 -4.99 -55.81 36.90
N CYS A 23 -3.75 -55.96 37.38
CA CYS A 23 -2.63 -55.11 36.92
C CYS A 23 -2.16 -55.44 35.50
N PHE A 24 -2.24 -56.71 35.07
CA PHE A 24 -1.86 -57.07 33.69
C PHE A 24 -2.90 -56.69 32.64
N LEU A 25 -4.20 -56.74 32.96
CA LEU A 25 -5.26 -56.30 32.06
C LEU A 25 -5.30 -54.77 31.88
N THR A 26 -4.96 -54.02 32.93
CA THR A 26 -4.87 -52.54 32.84
C THR A 26 -3.61 -52.09 32.08
N ALA A 27 -2.46 -52.75 32.26
CA ALA A 27 -1.25 -52.47 31.49
C ALA A 27 -1.38 -52.82 29.99
N ALA A 28 -2.07 -53.91 29.65
CA ALA A 28 -2.30 -54.31 28.26
C ALA A 28 -3.27 -53.37 27.53
N LEU A 29 -4.32 -52.87 28.20
CA LEU A 29 -5.22 -51.88 27.62
C LEU A 29 -4.55 -50.50 27.42
N ILE A 30 -3.65 -50.09 28.31
CA ILE A 30 -2.85 -48.87 28.16
C ILE A 30 -1.87 -49.00 26.97
N PHE A 31 -1.24 -50.15 26.78
CA PHE A 31 -0.35 -50.39 25.64
C PHE A 31 -1.08 -50.50 24.29
N ILE A 32 -2.31 -51.03 24.26
CA ILE A 32 -3.11 -51.09 23.02
C ILE A 32 -3.67 -49.70 22.67
N SER A 33 -3.98 -48.84 23.66
CA SER A 33 -4.34 -47.44 23.39
C SER A 33 -3.16 -46.59 22.89
N HIS A 34 -1.92 -47.00 23.11
CA HIS A 34 -0.73 -46.23 22.73
C HIS A 34 -0.18 -46.53 21.32
N GLN A 35 -0.74 -47.52 20.60
CA GLN A 35 -0.35 -47.85 19.22
C GLN A 35 -1.35 -47.41 18.14
N ASN A 36 -2.44 -46.72 18.51
CA ASN A 36 -3.44 -46.17 17.57
C ASN A 36 -3.48 -44.64 17.56
N GLU A 37 -2.39 -43.96 17.93
CA GLU A 37 -2.21 -42.56 17.57
C GLU A 37 -1.71 -42.49 16.12
N THR A 38 -2.65 -42.29 15.20
CA THR A 38 -2.32 -41.84 13.86
C THR A 38 -1.48 -40.57 13.97
N PRO A 39 -0.32 -40.47 13.29
CA PRO A 39 0.44 -39.23 13.30
C PRO A 39 -0.45 -38.15 12.71
N CYS A 40 -0.84 -37.18 13.53
CA CYS A 40 -1.43 -35.93 13.06
C CYS A 40 -0.40 -35.26 12.17
N ASN A 41 -0.41 -35.60 10.89
CA ASN A 41 0.28 -34.87 9.84
C ASN A 41 -0.54 -33.62 9.50
N ASN A 42 -0.86 -32.84 10.52
CA ASN A 42 -1.21 -31.45 10.34
C ASN A 42 0.12 -30.74 10.12
N LYS A 43 0.54 -30.67 8.84
CA LYS A 43 1.16 -29.42 8.39
C LYS A 43 0.16 -28.35 8.76
N MET A 44 0.35 -27.71 9.92
CA MET A 44 -0.14 -26.36 10.13
C MET A 44 0.52 -25.56 9.03
N VAL A 45 -0.19 -25.44 7.91
CA VAL A 45 -0.05 -24.30 7.03
C VAL A 45 -0.28 -23.13 7.97
N TYR A 46 0.82 -22.47 8.35
CA TYR A 46 0.79 -21.22 9.08
C TYR A 46 0.18 -20.21 8.11
N GLN A 47 -1.14 -20.24 8.01
CA GLN A 47 -1.91 -19.23 7.31
C GLN A 47 -1.81 -18.02 8.22
N LYS A 48 -0.78 -17.21 7.99
CA LYS A 48 -0.53 -15.96 8.71
C LYS A 48 -1.68 -15.03 8.38
N THR A 49 -2.80 -15.17 9.09
CA THR A 49 -3.80 -14.12 9.21
C THR A 49 -3.11 -13.00 9.98
N GLU A 50 -2.46 -12.09 9.25
CA GLU A 50 -1.87 -10.89 9.82
C GLU A 50 -2.99 -10.00 10.37
N ILE A 51 -3.41 -10.28 11.60
CA ILE A 51 -4.16 -9.31 12.40
C ILE A 51 -3.14 -8.27 12.86
N TRP A 52 -2.87 -7.30 11.99
CA TRP A 52 -2.09 -6.11 12.36
C TRP A 52 -2.82 -5.39 13.49
N ASN A 53 -2.20 -5.31 14.67
CA ASN A 53 -2.78 -4.56 15.77
C ASN A 53 -2.45 -3.05 15.62
N HIS A 54 -3.15 -2.20 16.38
CA HIS A 54 -2.94 -0.75 16.37
C HIS A 54 -1.48 -0.36 16.71
N SER A 55 -0.86 -1.05 17.68
CA SER A 55 0.54 -0.84 18.08
C SER A 55 1.53 -1.11 16.94
N ASP A 56 1.33 -2.17 16.15
CA ASP A 56 2.21 -2.52 15.04
C ASP A 56 2.21 -1.43 13.95
N THR A 57 1.04 -0.85 13.69
CA THR A 57 0.90 0.23 12.70
C THR A 57 1.59 1.51 13.18
N LEU A 58 1.48 1.84 14.48
CA LEU A 58 2.20 2.97 15.07
C LEU A 58 3.71 2.79 15.00
N GLN A 59 4.22 1.60 15.34
CA GLN A 59 5.64 1.29 15.21
C GLN A 59 6.13 1.44 13.76
N LEU A 60 5.33 0.94 12.79
CA LEU A 60 5.64 1.09 11.38
C LEU A 60 5.68 2.55 10.95
N GLN A 61 4.82 3.41 11.49
CA GLN A 61 4.85 4.84 11.22
C GLN A 61 6.09 5.54 11.78
N VAL A 62 6.54 5.17 12.98
CA VAL A 62 7.81 5.67 13.54
C VAL A 62 8.96 5.37 12.58
N LEU A 63 9.03 4.15 12.05
CA LEU A 63 10.04 3.75 11.08
C LEU A 63 9.94 4.56 9.78
N ARG A 64 8.74 4.71 9.21
CA ARG A 64 8.53 5.47 7.97
C ARG A 64 8.94 6.93 8.10
N LYS A 65 8.55 7.58 9.20
CA LYS A 65 8.95 8.97 9.48
C LYS A 65 10.45 9.09 9.69
N ARG A 66 11.09 8.10 10.32
CA ARG A 66 12.55 8.05 10.46
C ARG A 66 13.25 7.93 9.10
N GLU A 67 12.79 7.06 8.21
CA GLU A 67 13.35 6.93 6.85
C GLU A 67 13.22 8.23 6.07
N LEU A 68 12.03 8.84 6.09
CA LEU A 68 11.81 10.12 5.42
C LEU A 68 12.69 11.23 6.00
N PHE A 69 12.81 11.30 7.32
CA PHE A 69 13.69 12.26 8.00
C PHE A 69 15.15 12.08 7.57
N ASN A 70 15.65 10.84 7.55
CA ASN A 70 17.02 10.53 7.15
C ASN A 70 17.27 10.90 5.69
N TYR A 71 16.33 10.57 4.80
CA TYR A 71 16.38 10.97 3.40
C TYR A 71 16.46 12.49 3.26
N CYS A 72 15.58 13.23 3.95
CA CYS A 72 15.60 14.69 3.89
C CYS A 72 16.89 15.27 4.49
N LYS A 73 17.45 14.69 5.56
CA LYS A 73 18.74 15.14 6.09
C LYS A 73 19.89 14.96 5.10
N ARG A 74 19.89 13.86 4.33
CA ARG A 74 20.99 13.47 3.45
C ARG A 74 20.89 14.02 2.02
N TYR A 75 19.69 14.08 1.48
CA TYR A 75 19.43 14.36 0.06
C TYR A 75 18.62 15.65 -0.18
N SER A 76 18.12 16.30 0.88
CA SER A 76 17.33 17.53 0.68
C SER A 76 18.20 18.65 0.12
N ARG A 77 17.83 19.10 -1.07
CA ARG A 77 17.93 20.50 -1.43
C ARG A 77 16.55 21.07 -1.12
N LYS A 78 16.39 21.87 -0.05
CA LYS A 78 15.12 22.59 0.19
C LYS A 78 14.81 23.35 -1.08
N ARG A 79 13.85 22.85 -1.86
CA ARG A 79 13.48 23.50 -3.12
C ARG A 79 12.59 24.65 -2.72
N ASN A 80 12.93 25.88 -3.12
CA ASN A 80 12.06 27.04 -2.92
C ASN A 80 10.90 26.98 -3.93
N ARG A 81 10.10 25.91 -3.84
CA ARG A 81 8.96 25.63 -4.70
C ARG A 81 7.82 25.08 -3.86
N THR A 82 6.62 25.48 -4.24
CA THR A 82 5.35 24.98 -3.69
C THR A 82 4.74 24.00 -4.67
N THR A 83 3.82 23.17 -4.19
CA THR A 83 3.18 22.15 -5.01
C THR A 83 1.66 22.30 -4.97
N ASN A 84 1.02 22.09 -6.11
CA ASN A 84 -0.44 22.03 -6.23
C ASN A 84 -1.02 20.72 -5.67
N TYR A 85 -0.18 19.72 -5.38
CA TYR A 85 -0.60 18.43 -4.87
C TYR A 85 -0.89 18.40 -3.37
N ILE A 86 -0.56 19.46 -2.60
CA ILE A 86 -1.05 19.55 -1.21
C ILE A 86 -2.44 20.17 -1.23
N VAL A 87 -3.42 19.34 -0.90
CA VAL A 87 -4.83 19.73 -0.80
C VAL A 87 -5.18 19.91 0.67
N TYR A 88 -6.17 20.75 0.95
CA TYR A 88 -6.60 21.01 2.32
C TYR A 88 -8.11 20.88 2.48
N SER A 89 -8.53 20.47 3.68
CA SER A 89 -9.90 20.58 4.16
C SER A 89 -9.88 21.38 5.46
N ASP A 90 -10.56 22.52 5.46
CA ASP A 90 -10.73 23.34 6.67
C ASP A 90 -11.73 22.71 7.65
N TYR A 91 -12.62 21.86 7.14
CA TYR A 91 -13.63 21.17 7.95
C TYR A 91 -12.98 20.10 8.84
N GLU A 92 -12.11 19.27 8.24
CA GLU A 92 -11.38 18.20 8.94
C GLU A 92 -10.01 18.67 9.49
N ASN A 93 -9.65 19.94 9.30
CA ASN A 93 -8.34 20.51 9.64
C ASN A 93 -7.16 19.64 9.18
N LEU A 94 -7.16 19.25 7.90
CA LEU A 94 -6.13 18.36 7.33
C LEU A 94 -5.45 18.92 6.09
N LEU A 95 -4.24 18.41 5.85
CA LEU A 95 -3.50 18.55 4.61
C LEU A 95 -3.20 17.17 4.04
N TYR A 96 -3.47 16.96 2.76
CA TYR A 96 -3.26 15.69 2.08
C TYR A 96 -2.41 15.88 0.82
N CYS A 97 -1.34 15.10 0.63
CA CYS A 97 -0.68 15.04 -0.67
C CYS A 97 -1.43 14.10 -1.64
N CYS A 98 -2.10 14.68 -2.63
CA CYS A 98 -2.91 13.95 -3.60
C CYS A 98 -2.09 13.45 -4.80
N ALA A 99 -1.05 12.65 -4.58
CA ALA A 99 -0.27 12.06 -5.67
C ALA A 99 -1.12 11.08 -6.51
N PRO A 100 -0.88 10.90 -7.82
CA PRO A 100 -1.71 9.98 -8.62
C PRO A 100 -1.36 8.51 -8.35
N TYR A 101 -2.33 7.61 -8.59
CA TYR A 101 -2.18 6.15 -8.50
C TYR A 101 -1.80 5.57 -7.11
N VAL A 102 -2.07 6.33 -6.05
CA VAL A 102 -1.91 5.92 -4.64
C VAL A 102 -3.25 5.91 -3.87
N ALA A 103 -4.32 5.52 -4.55
CA ALA A 103 -5.71 5.58 -4.07
C ALA A 103 -6.31 6.98 -3.90
N SER A 104 -5.66 8.01 -4.44
CA SER A 104 -6.08 9.42 -4.34
C SER A 104 -7.52 9.72 -4.74
N ASN A 105 -8.07 9.06 -5.78
CA ASN A 105 -9.47 9.29 -6.16
C ASN A 105 -10.43 8.92 -5.02
N LYS A 106 -10.14 7.84 -4.27
CA LYS A 106 -10.99 7.41 -3.14
C LYS A 106 -10.88 8.39 -1.96
N TRP A 107 -9.68 8.86 -1.66
CA TRP A 107 -9.46 9.87 -0.61
C TRP A 107 -10.07 11.21 -0.97
N MET A 108 -9.90 11.66 -2.22
CA MET A 108 -10.51 12.90 -2.69
C MET A 108 -12.03 12.84 -2.66
N LYS A 109 -12.62 11.70 -3.04
CA LYS A 109 -14.05 11.44 -2.89
C LYS A 109 -14.51 11.57 -1.44
N SER A 110 -13.78 10.96 -0.50
CA SER A 110 -14.09 11.07 0.94
C SER A 110 -13.99 12.51 1.44
N LEU A 111 -12.91 13.22 1.10
CA LEU A 111 -12.72 14.63 1.47
C LEU A 111 -13.85 15.53 0.94
N ASN A 112 -14.19 15.39 -0.34
CA ASN A 112 -15.25 16.22 -0.93
C ASN A 112 -16.62 15.95 -0.32
N VAL A 113 -16.88 14.74 0.18
CA VAL A 113 -18.13 14.49 0.91
C VAL A 113 -18.12 15.16 2.28
N HIS A 114 -17.01 15.05 3.02
CA HIS A 114 -16.87 15.70 4.33
C HIS A 114 -16.93 17.24 4.23
N ASP A 115 -16.36 17.81 3.17
CA ASP A 115 -16.43 19.25 2.87
C ASP A 115 -17.80 19.69 2.33
N ASN A 116 -18.80 18.78 2.29
CA ASN A 116 -20.14 19.02 1.75
C ASN A 116 -20.15 19.50 0.28
N ILE A 117 -19.10 19.20 -0.50
CA ILE A 117 -19.00 19.51 -1.93
C ILE A 117 -19.88 18.53 -2.73
N PHE A 118 -19.87 17.25 -2.35
CA PHE A 118 -20.72 16.22 -2.94
C PHE A 118 -21.49 15.46 -1.87
N SER A 119 -22.68 14.97 -2.21
CA SER A 119 -23.37 13.97 -1.38
C SER A 119 -22.83 12.56 -1.70
N PHE A 120 -22.99 11.63 -0.76
CA PHE A 120 -22.65 10.21 -0.98
C PHE A 120 -23.31 9.60 -2.22
N LYS A 121 -24.53 10.05 -2.54
CA LYS A 121 -25.32 9.56 -3.68
C LYS A 121 -24.92 10.20 -5.01
N ASN A 122 -24.39 11.42 -4.98
CA ASN A 122 -24.08 12.21 -6.16
C ASN A 122 -22.58 12.40 -6.38
N THR A 123 -21.73 11.56 -5.77
CA THR A 123 -20.30 11.65 -6.06
C THR A 123 -20.04 11.08 -7.44
N PRO A 124 -19.50 11.84 -8.40
CA PRO A 124 -19.20 11.32 -9.73
C PRO A 124 -18.34 10.06 -9.64
N GLU A 125 -18.62 9.07 -10.49
CA GLU A 125 -17.59 8.08 -10.76
C GLU A 125 -16.38 8.84 -11.29
N VAL A 126 -15.24 8.72 -10.61
CA VAL A 126 -14.00 9.38 -11.04
C VAL A 126 -13.47 8.59 -12.22
N ILE A 127 -14.11 8.78 -13.38
CA ILE A 127 -13.85 8.04 -14.62
C ILE A 127 -12.49 8.44 -15.22
N ASN A 128 -11.96 9.60 -14.83
CA ASN A 128 -10.63 10.03 -15.19
C ASN A 128 -9.89 10.39 -13.89
N TYR A 129 -8.72 9.81 -13.67
CA TYR A 129 -7.75 10.15 -12.61
C TYR A 129 -7.23 11.60 -12.70
N ASP A 130 -7.97 12.49 -13.36
CA ASP A 130 -7.76 13.92 -13.41
C ASP A 130 -8.24 14.51 -12.09
N ILE A 131 -7.38 14.35 -11.09
CA ILE A 131 -7.59 14.82 -9.73
C ILE A 131 -8.02 16.29 -9.77
N PHE A 132 -7.46 17.11 -10.67
CA PHE A 132 -7.76 18.55 -10.84
C PHE A 132 -9.23 18.87 -11.16
N ASN A 133 -9.96 17.95 -11.79
CA ASN A 133 -11.39 18.17 -12.07
C ASN A 133 -12.29 17.90 -10.86
N LEU A 134 -11.75 17.42 -9.74
CA LEU A 134 -12.53 17.11 -8.52
C LEU A 134 -12.78 18.33 -7.62
N GLY A 135 -12.43 19.54 -8.05
CA GLY A 135 -12.84 20.79 -7.40
C GLY A 135 -12.26 21.00 -5.99
N TYR A 136 -11.04 20.53 -5.74
CA TYR A 136 -10.42 20.60 -4.42
C TYR A 136 -9.60 21.88 -4.21
N LYS A 137 -9.46 22.27 -2.94
CA LYS A 137 -8.68 23.43 -2.55
C LYS A 137 -7.22 23.03 -2.37
N SER A 138 -6.32 23.66 -3.11
CA SER A 138 -4.88 23.43 -3.01
C SER A 138 -4.23 24.51 -2.16
N LEU A 139 -3.22 24.16 -1.36
CA LEU A 139 -2.39 25.18 -0.70
C LEU A 139 -1.71 26.11 -1.72
N PHE A 140 -1.49 25.64 -2.95
CA PHE A 140 -0.94 26.45 -4.02
C PHE A 140 -1.87 27.58 -4.46
N SER A 141 -3.19 27.38 -4.39
CA SER A 141 -4.18 28.38 -4.82
C SER A 141 -4.47 29.45 -3.76
N LEU A 142 -3.94 29.31 -2.54
CA LEU A 142 -4.07 30.34 -1.50
C LEU A 142 -3.25 31.58 -1.85
N ILE A 143 -3.89 32.75 -1.71
CA ILE A 143 -3.34 34.05 -2.11
C ILE A 143 -2.29 34.54 -1.11
N THR A 144 -2.52 34.34 0.20
CA THR A 144 -1.65 34.85 1.26
C THR A 144 -0.71 33.78 1.82
N LYS A 145 0.50 34.19 2.21
CA LYS A 145 1.46 33.28 2.87
C LYS A 145 1.00 32.92 4.27
N GLU A 146 0.25 33.81 4.90
CA GLU A 146 -0.29 33.71 6.25
C GLU A 146 -1.33 32.59 6.33
N GLU A 147 -2.32 32.58 5.42
CA GLU A 147 -3.34 31.53 5.35
C GLU A 147 -2.74 30.14 5.13
N ARG A 148 -1.71 30.06 4.30
CA ARG A 148 -0.96 28.82 4.08
C ARG A 148 -0.21 28.41 5.35
N SER A 149 0.50 29.35 5.99
CA SER A 149 1.30 29.05 7.18
C SER A 149 0.46 28.59 8.37
N VAL A 150 -0.75 29.15 8.55
CA VAL A 150 -1.68 28.72 9.60
C VAL A 150 -2.04 27.25 9.41
N ARG A 151 -2.42 26.85 8.19
CA ARG A 151 -2.78 25.45 7.86
C ARG A 151 -1.59 24.52 7.97
N GLU A 152 -0.44 24.88 7.40
CA GLU A 152 0.80 24.07 7.49
C GLU A 152 1.26 23.81 8.93
N LYS A 153 0.92 24.70 9.88
CA LYS A 153 1.28 24.56 11.30
C LYS A 153 0.22 23.82 12.11
N ALA A 154 -1.06 24.03 11.80
CA ALA A 154 -2.17 23.56 12.63
C ALA A 154 -2.82 22.26 12.13
N TYR A 155 -2.75 21.96 10.83
CA TYR A 155 -3.52 20.89 10.22
C TYR A 155 -2.76 19.56 10.23
N PHE A 156 -3.48 18.48 10.48
CA PHE A 156 -2.93 17.13 10.39
C PHE A 156 -2.52 16.84 8.95
N THR A 157 -1.23 16.61 8.72
CA THR A 157 -0.69 16.50 7.38
C THR A 157 -0.29 15.06 7.05
N PHE A 158 -0.84 14.48 5.99
CA PHE A 158 -0.49 13.12 5.57
C PHE A 158 -0.24 12.99 4.06
N LEU A 159 0.52 11.96 3.69
CA LEU A 159 0.70 11.54 2.31
C LEU A 159 0.52 10.02 2.21
N ILE A 160 0.20 9.56 1.01
CA ILE A 160 0.13 8.12 0.70
C ILE A 160 1.15 7.82 -0.39
N THR A 161 1.94 6.76 -0.21
CA THR A 161 2.89 6.29 -1.22
C THR A 161 2.55 4.91 -1.72
N ARG A 162 3.20 4.53 -2.81
CA ARG A 162 3.18 3.16 -3.34
C ARG A 162 4.56 2.81 -3.85
N HIS A 163 4.92 1.53 -3.80
CA HIS A 163 6.16 1.03 -4.34
C HIS A 163 6.32 1.51 -5.78
N PRO A 164 7.44 2.17 -6.15
CA PRO A 164 7.55 2.87 -7.44
C PRO A 164 7.26 1.97 -8.66
N PHE A 165 7.68 0.71 -8.60
CA PHE A 165 7.47 -0.24 -9.70
C PHE A 165 6.04 -0.81 -9.74
N GLU A 166 5.40 -0.99 -8.58
CA GLU A 166 3.98 -1.36 -8.55
C GLU A 166 3.12 -0.24 -9.12
N ARG A 167 3.48 1.01 -8.80
CA ARG A 167 2.80 2.18 -9.35
C ARG A 167 2.91 2.23 -10.87
N LEU A 168 4.09 2.01 -11.44
CA LEU A 168 4.29 1.95 -12.90
C LEU A 168 3.47 0.85 -13.58
N VAL A 169 3.45 -0.35 -12.99
CA VAL A 169 2.65 -1.47 -13.53
C VAL A 169 1.16 -1.13 -13.47
N PHE A 170 0.70 -0.55 -12.36
CA PHE A 170 -0.69 -0.12 -12.22
C PHE A 170 -1.09 0.91 -13.27
N ILE A 171 -0.24 1.92 -13.51
CA ILE A 171 -0.45 2.94 -14.56
C ILE A 171 -0.54 2.25 -15.93
N TYR A 172 0.44 1.41 -16.26
CA TYR A 172 0.46 0.72 -17.54
C TYR A 172 -0.82 -0.10 -17.77
N LYS A 173 -1.22 -0.90 -16.77
CA LYS A 173 -2.42 -1.73 -16.86
C LYS A 173 -3.68 -0.89 -17.03
N ASN A 174 -3.83 0.15 -16.22
CA ASN A 174 -5.04 0.96 -16.24
C ASN A 174 -5.17 1.76 -17.55
N GLU A 175 -4.08 2.40 -17.98
CA GLU A 175 -4.13 3.38 -19.06
C GLU A 175 -3.89 2.78 -20.46
N PHE A 176 -3.06 1.73 -20.57
CA PHE A 176 -2.64 1.18 -21.86
C PHE A 176 -3.18 -0.24 -22.12
N GLU A 177 -3.19 -1.12 -21.12
CA GLU A 177 -3.66 -2.52 -21.30
C GLU A 177 -5.19 -2.61 -21.27
N ASN A 178 -5.81 -2.14 -20.18
CA ASN A 178 -7.26 -2.14 -20.00
C ASN A 178 -7.94 -0.95 -20.67
N GLN A 179 -7.16 0.02 -21.12
CA GLN A 179 -7.65 1.13 -21.93
C GLN A 179 -8.76 1.93 -21.22
N HIS A 180 -8.64 2.16 -19.90
CA HIS A 180 -9.66 2.89 -19.16
C HIS A 180 -9.71 4.37 -19.54
N SER A 181 -8.60 4.97 -19.97
CA SER A 181 -8.58 6.37 -20.41
C SER A 181 -8.40 6.51 -21.93
N PRO A 182 -9.45 6.93 -22.66
CA PRO A 182 -9.34 7.34 -24.06
C PRO A 182 -8.34 8.49 -24.26
N ARG A 183 -8.19 9.37 -23.27
CA ARG A 183 -7.22 10.48 -23.30
C ARG A 183 -5.79 9.95 -23.34
N PHE A 184 -5.42 9.01 -22.44
CA PHE A 184 -4.07 8.45 -22.43
C PHE A 184 -3.73 7.72 -23.73
N ARG A 185 -4.69 6.96 -24.28
CA ARG A 185 -4.49 6.30 -25.59
C ARG A 185 -4.19 7.30 -26.69
N LYS A 186 -5.05 8.32 -26.85
CA LYS A 186 -4.90 9.31 -27.91
C LYS A 186 -3.65 10.16 -27.77
N THR A 187 -3.28 10.53 -26.55
CA THR A 187 -2.12 11.41 -26.29
C THR A 187 -0.81 10.63 -26.23
N PHE A 188 -0.67 9.74 -25.25
CA PHE A 188 0.56 9.01 -25.01
C PHE A 188 0.66 7.76 -25.87
N GLY A 189 -0.43 7.00 -26.01
CA GLY A 189 -0.44 5.78 -26.82
C GLY A 189 -0.02 6.04 -28.26
N SER A 190 -0.67 7.00 -28.93
CA SER A 190 -0.31 7.40 -30.30
C SER A 190 1.16 7.84 -30.41
N TYR A 191 1.63 8.69 -29.50
CA TYR A 191 3.01 9.13 -29.49
C TYR A 191 4.02 7.98 -29.35
N ILE A 192 3.75 7.06 -28.41
CA ILE A 192 4.61 5.90 -28.14
C ILE A 192 4.70 5.00 -29.37
N LEU A 193 3.57 4.68 -30.00
CA LEU A 193 3.54 3.85 -31.20
C LEU A 193 4.29 4.50 -32.35
N ARG A 194 4.06 5.80 -32.62
CA ARG A 194 4.76 6.55 -33.67
C ARG A 194 6.26 6.61 -33.44
N LYS A 195 6.71 6.61 -32.18
CA LYS A 195 8.13 6.68 -31.82
C LYS A 195 8.85 5.34 -31.97
N TYR A 196 8.21 4.23 -31.59
CA TYR A 196 8.89 2.94 -31.46
C TYR A 196 8.51 1.89 -32.51
N ARG A 197 7.46 2.13 -33.33
CA ARG A 197 7.05 1.24 -34.41
C ARG A 197 7.14 1.92 -35.77
N LYS A 198 7.23 1.11 -36.81
CA LYS A 198 7.18 1.51 -38.22
C LYS A 198 6.14 0.66 -38.95
N GLY A 199 5.57 1.18 -40.02
CA GLY A 199 4.66 0.43 -40.90
C GLY A 199 3.21 0.30 -40.43
N LEU A 200 2.79 1.00 -39.38
CA LEU A 200 1.36 1.11 -39.03
C LEU A 200 0.67 2.16 -39.90
N SER A 201 -0.65 2.00 -40.11
CA SER A 201 -1.48 3.03 -40.73
C SER A 201 -1.65 4.24 -39.81
N ASN A 202 -2.03 5.40 -40.36
CA ASN A 202 -2.32 6.59 -39.55
C ASN A 202 -3.43 6.32 -38.53
N GLU A 203 -4.46 5.59 -38.92
CA GLU A 203 -5.57 5.19 -38.04
C GLU A 203 -5.08 4.34 -36.85
N GLN A 204 -4.16 3.40 -37.10
CA GLN A 204 -3.58 2.58 -36.03
C GLN A 204 -2.72 3.39 -35.06
N TYR A 205 -1.94 4.35 -35.58
CA TYR A 205 -1.23 5.28 -34.72
C TYR A 205 -2.19 6.13 -33.89
N ASP A 206 -3.21 6.71 -34.51
CA ASP A 206 -4.15 7.61 -33.83
C ASP A 206 -5.05 6.88 -32.82
N ALA A 207 -5.33 5.60 -33.04
CA ALA A 207 -5.98 4.74 -32.04
C ALA A 207 -5.16 4.60 -30.75
N GLY A 208 -3.82 4.56 -30.86
CA GLY A 208 -2.93 4.50 -29.71
C GLY A 208 -3.03 3.21 -28.89
N VAL A 209 -3.53 2.12 -29.49
CA VAL A 209 -3.81 0.84 -28.83
C VAL A 209 -2.63 -0.12 -28.96
N GLY A 210 -2.43 -0.97 -27.95
CA GLY A 210 -1.48 -2.08 -28.00
C GLY A 210 -0.03 -1.67 -27.71
N VAL A 211 0.17 -0.57 -27.01
CA VAL A 211 1.48 -0.21 -26.43
C VAL A 211 1.94 -1.31 -25.48
N THR A 212 3.16 -1.80 -25.66
CA THR A 212 3.76 -2.78 -24.75
C THR A 212 4.36 -2.13 -23.51
N PHE A 213 4.56 -2.92 -22.45
CA PHE A 213 5.21 -2.42 -21.23
C PHE A 213 6.63 -1.90 -21.48
N LEU A 214 7.41 -2.55 -22.35
CA LEU A 214 8.75 -2.08 -22.72
C LEU A 214 8.71 -0.73 -23.44
N GLU A 215 7.77 -0.51 -24.36
CA GLU A 215 7.61 0.77 -25.06
C GLU A 215 7.20 1.88 -24.08
N PHE A 216 6.28 1.58 -23.16
CA PHE A 216 5.91 2.49 -22.08
C PHE A 216 7.10 2.84 -21.19
N VAL A 217 7.90 1.86 -20.75
CA VAL A 217 9.11 2.08 -19.95
C VAL A 217 10.13 2.94 -20.69
N ARG A 218 10.40 2.65 -21.97
CA ARG A 218 11.28 3.47 -22.80
C ARG A 218 10.77 4.91 -22.91
N PHE A 219 9.46 5.09 -23.02
CA PHE A 219 8.84 6.40 -23.04
C PHE A 219 9.04 7.17 -21.73
N VAL A 220 8.73 6.57 -20.58
CA VAL A 220 8.95 7.17 -19.25
C VAL A 220 10.42 7.55 -19.05
N LEU A 221 11.35 6.65 -19.40
CA LEU A 221 12.79 6.90 -19.32
C LEU A 221 13.29 8.00 -20.24
N SER A 222 12.59 8.26 -21.36
CA SER A 222 12.98 9.32 -22.29
C SER A 222 12.77 10.72 -21.72
N LYS A 223 11.96 10.88 -20.65
CA LYS A 223 11.70 12.16 -19.95
C LYS A 223 11.20 13.31 -20.84
N LYS A 224 10.85 13.04 -22.09
CA LYS A 224 10.45 14.06 -23.07
C LYS A 224 9.08 14.66 -22.72
N PHE A 225 8.20 13.87 -22.12
CA PHE A 225 6.92 14.31 -21.59
C PHE A 225 6.90 14.03 -20.10
N ILE A 226 6.84 15.10 -19.33
CA ILE A 226 6.73 15.04 -17.88
C ILE A 226 5.24 15.14 -17.57
N ASP A 227 4.62 14.00 -17.29
CA ASP A 227 3.23 13.90 -16.83
C ASP A 227 3.23 13.47 -15.37
N GLU A 228 2.37 14.07 -14.56
CA GLU A 228 2.23 13.76 -13.14
C GLU A 228 2.00 12.29 -12.83
N SER A 229 1.34 11.58 -13.74
CA SER A 229 0.96 10.17 -13.60
C SER A 229 2.13 9.27 -13.28
N TRP A 230 3.30 9.54 -13.87
CA TRP A 230 4.54 8.80 -13.61
C TRP A 230 5.66 9.69 -13.01
N GLN A 231 5.37 10.90 -12.55
CA GLN A 231 6.34 11.66 -11.77
C GLN A 231 6.57 11.04 -10.39
N LYS A 232 7.79 11.18 -9.86
CA LYS A 232 8.15 10.76 -8.50
C LYS A 232 7.24 11.42 -7.46
N ILE A 233 6.80 10.66 -6.46
CA ILE A 233 6.01 11.18 -5.33
C ILE A 233 6.81 12.22 -4.56
N THR A 234 8.12 12.03 -4.40
CA THR A 234 9.03 13.02 -3.79
C THR A 234 9.05 14.35 -4.54
N ASP A 235 8.87 14.34 -5.87
CA ASP A 235 8.79 15.57 -6.67
C ASP A 235 7.43 16.24 -6.55
N LEU A 236 6.34 15.47 -6.45
CA LEU A 236 4.97 15.97 -6.34
C LEU A 236 4.64 16.47 -4.91
N CYS A 237 4.97 15.69 -3.89
CA CYS A 237 4.60 15.96 -2.49
C CYS A 237 5.63 16.81 -1.74
N LEU A 238 6.86 16.93 -2.25
CA LEU A 238 7.93 17.68 -1.59
C LEU A 238 8.08 17.33 -0.10
N PRO A 239 8.34 16.06 0.26
CA PRO A 239 8.25 15.61 1.65
C PRO A 239 9.32 16.16 2.60
N CYS A 240 10.29 16.91 2.05
CA CYS A 240 11.28 17.67 2.83
C CYS A 240 10.90 19.16 3.02
N ASN A 241 9.84 19.62 2.37
CA ASN A 241 9.32 20.99 2.47
C ASN A 241 8.14 21.07 3.45
N TYR A 242 7.33 20.01 3.53
CA TYR A 242 6.16 19.93 4.41
C TYR A 242 6.43 18.97 5.58
N LYS A 243 5.89 19.30 6.75
CA LYS A 243 5.95 18.44 7.93
C LYS A 243 4.80 17.44 7.87
N TYR A 244 5.08 16.22 7.44
CA TYR A 244 4.10 15.14 7.45
C TYR A 244 3.96 14.52 8.84
N ASP A 245 2.75 14.54 9.38
CA ASP A 245 2.38 13.87 10.62
C ASP A 245 2.25 12.36 10.40
N TYR A 246 1.83 11.94 9.20
CA TYR A 246 1.62 10.52 8.84
C TYR A 246 2.07 10.18 7.41
N VAL A 247 2.71 9.01 7.23
CA VAL A 247 3.15 8.50 5.92
C VAL A 247 2.49 7.16 5.64
N ALA A 248 1.36 7.17 4.94
CA ALA A 248 0.63 5.97 4.58
C ALA A 248 1.23 5.30 3.34
N LYS A 249 0.95 4.00 3.18
CA LYS A 249 1.39 3.19 2.06
C LYS A 249 0.20 2.41 1.49
N VAL A 250 0.11 2.31 0.16
CA VAL A 250 -0.91 1.50 -0.52
C VAL A 250 -0.84 0.04 -0.04
N GLU A 251 0.37 -0.44 0.24
CA GLU A 251 0.61 -1.80 0.70
C GLU A 251 -0.07 -2.10 2.05
N THR A 252 -0.20 -1.10 2.93
CA THR A 252 -0.82 -1.22 4.27
C THR A 252 -2.05 -0.34 4.41
N LEU A 253 -2.69 0.02 3.30
CA LEU A 253 -3.66 1.10 3.24
C LEU A 253 -4.83 0.89 4.19
N LYS A 254 -5.30 -0.35 4.38
CA LYS A 254 -6.40 -0.67 5.30
C LYS A 254 -6.13 -0.15 6.72
N ASN A 255 -4.96 -0.48 7.27
CA ASN A 255 -4.59 -0.10 8.63
C ASN A 255 -4.23 1.39 8.70
N ASP A 256 -3.50 1.89 7.68
CA ASP A 256 -3.14 3.30 7.60
C ASP A 256 -4.37 4.20 7.52
N SER A 257 -5.38 3.80 6.74
CA SER A 257 -6.62 4.55 6.61
C SER A 257 -7.33 4.61 7.95
N LYS A 258 -7.38 3.49 8.70
CA LYS A 258 -7.96 3.48 10.04
C LYS A 258 -7.27 4.47 10.97
N MET A 259 -5.94 4.51 10.98
CA MET A 259 -5.18 5.46 11.80
C MET A 259 -5.45 6.91 11.44
N ILE A 260 -5.49 7.22 10.15
CA ILE A 260 -5.79 8.57 9.67
C ILE A 260 -7.21 8.96 10.12
N SER A 261 -8.18 8.08 9.91
CA SER A 261 -9.58 8.27 10.32
C SER A 261 -9.71 8.51 11.83
N ASP A 262 -9.05 7.68 12.66
CA ASP A 262 -9.03 7.83 14.11
C ASP A 262 -8.35 9.15 14.54
N SER A 263 -7.42 9.68 13.75
CA SER A 263 -6.68 10.92 14.04
C SER A 263 -7.40 12.19 13.58
N THR A 264 -8.18 12.13 12.51
CA THR A 264 -8.78 13.32 11.88
C THR A 264 -10.30 13.38 12.01
N GLY A 265 -10.98 12.25 12.23
CA GLY A 265 -12.45 12.15 12.11
C GLY A 265 -12.94 11.88 10.68
N LEU A 266 -12.04 11.84 9.71
CA LEU A 266 -12.37 11.57 8.31
C LEU A 266 -12.85 10.12 8.18
N LEU A 267 -14.13 9.90 7.87
CA LEU A 267 -14.69 8.55 7.81
C LEU A 267 -14.22 7.83 6.55
N ASN A 268 -13.64 6.65 6.74
CA ASN A 268 -13.16 5.83 5.64
C ASN A 268 -14.31 5.22 4.81
N PHE A 269 -14.43 5.65 3.55
CA PHE A 269 -15.17 4.91 2.53
C PHE A 269 -14.44 3.66 2.03
N LEU A 270 -13.22 3.42 2.51
CA LEU A 270 -12.34 2.33 2.08
C LEU A 270 -12.72 0.94 2.62
N ASN A 271 -13.90 0.80 3.25
CA ASN A 271 -14.42 -0.51 3.68
C ASN A 271 -14.78 -1.46 2.52
N GLN A 272 -14.68 -1.03 1.27
CA GLN A 272 -14.90 -1.88 0.09
C GLN A 272 -13.58 -2.51 -0.41
N THR A 273 -13.28 -3.68 0.15
CA THR A 273 -12.90 -4.93 -0.54
C THR A 273 -11.93 -4.93 -1.73
N ASP A 274 -10.99 -3.99 -1.87
CA ASP A 274 -9.85 -4.18 -2.80
C ASP A 274 -8.65 -4.84 -2.10
N GLN A 275 -8.91 -5.85 -1.27
CA GLN A 275 -7.87 -6.80 -0.86
C GLN A 275 -7.57 -7.75 -2.03
N THR A 276 -6.96 -7.21 -3.09
CA THR A 276 -6.13 -8.06 -3.95
C THR A 276 -4.90 -8.42 -3.13
N ASP A 277 -4.71 -9.73 -2.90
CA ASP A 277 -3.62 -10.27 -2.09
C ASP A 277 -2.28 -9.66 -2.52
N GLN A 278 -1.46 -9.27 -1.53
CA GLN A 278 -0.13 -8.71 -1.79
C GLN A 278 0.75 -9.68 -2.59
N SER A 279 0.54 -11.00 -2.43
CA SER A 279 1.23 -12.04 -3.21
C SER A 279 0.96 -11.92 -4.70
N ASP A 280 -0.30 -11.65 -5.08
CA ASP A 280 -0.72 -11.53 -6.48
C ASP A 280 -0.21 -10.23 -7.11
N LYS A 281 -0.07 -9.18 -6.31
CA LYS A 281 0.55 -7.91 -6.75
C LYS A 281 2.05 -8.07 -6.99
N MET A 282 2.76 -8.74 -6.09
CA MET A 282 4.20 -8.95 -6.22
C MET A 282 4.53 -9.82 -7.43
N SER A 283 3.78 -10.91 -7.62
CA SER A 283 3.95 -11.81 -8.78
C SER A 283 3.67 -11.09 -10.10
N LEU A 284 2.69 -10.18 -10.13
CA LEU A 284 2.38 -9.37 -11.30
C LEU A 284 3.47 -8.36 -11.64
N VAL A 285 4.04 -7.66 -10.64
CA VAL A 285 5.18 -6.76 -10.90
C VAL A 285 6.36 -7.55 -11.47
N GLU A 286 6.67 -8.70 -10.87
CA GLU A 286 7.75 -9.54 -11.34
C GLU A 286 7.51 -10.01 -12.79
N TYR A 287 6.28 -10.37 -13.14
CA TYR A 287 5.89 -10.73 -14.50
C TYR A 287 6.24 -9.63 -15.53
N TYR A 288 5.80 -8.39 -15.30
CA TYR A 288 6.11 -7.30 -16.24
C TYR A 288 7.60 -6.97 -16.28
N PHE A 289 8.27 -6.92 -15.12
CA PHE A 289 9.69 -6.56 -15.06
C PHE A 289 10.61 -7.64 -15.63
N LYS A 290 10.21 -8.93 -15.60
CA LYS A 290 10.92 -10.02 -16.28
C LYS A 290 11.01 -9.83 -17.79
N THR A 291 10.08 -9.10 -18.40
CA THR A 291 10.09 -8.81 -19.86
C THR A 291 11.08 -7.71 -20.25
N LEU A 292 11.65 -6.99 -19.28
CA LEU A 292 12.51 -5.84 -19.54
C LEU A 292 14.00 -6.20 -19.54
N PRO A 293 14.82 -5.56 -20.38
CA PRO A 293 16.27 -5.63 -20.24
C PRO A 293 16.72 -5.09 -18.87
N LYS A 294 17.67 -5.78 -18.22
CA LYS A 294 18.21 -5.37 -16.90
C LYS A 294 18.69 -3.91 -16.88
N THR A 295 19.25 -3.43 -17.98
CA THR A 295 19.68 -2.02 -18.15
C THR A 295 18.51 -1.05 -18.00
N LYS A 296 17.34 -1.36 -18.57
CA LYS A 296 16.13 -0.53 -18.43
C LYS A 296 15.55 -0.57 -17.03
N ILE A 297 15.64 -1.70 -16.35
CA ILE A 297 15.22 -1.78 -14.95
C ILE A 297 16.13 -0.93 -14.05
N TYR A 298 17.44 -0.97 -14.27
CA TYR A 298 18.38 -0.14 -13.53
C TYR A 298 18.16 1.36 -13.81
N GLU A 299 17.99 1.75 -15.08
CA GLU A 299 17.65 3.13 -15.45
C GLU A 299 16.36 3.60 -14.76
N LEU A 300 15.32 2.75 -14.68
CA LEU A 300 14.08 3.06 -13.96
C LEU A 300 14.32 3.18 -12.46
N TYR A 301 15.08 2.26 -11.87
CA TYR A 301 15.43 2.34 -10.45
C TYR A 301 16.12 3.67 -10.12
N MET A 302 17.09 4.08 -10.95
CA MET A 302 17.78 5.36 -10.80
C MET A 302 16.84 6.55 -11.02
N LEU A 303 15.86 6.45 -11.93
CA LEU A 303 14.84 7.47 -12.14
C LEU A 303 13.99 7.71 -10.89
N TYR A 304 13.59 6.65 -10.20
CA TYR A 304 12.73 6.68 -9.01
C TYR A 304 13.48 6.57 -7.69
N LEU A 305 14.82 6.69 -7.69
CA LEU A 305 15.67 6.45 -6.52
C LEU A 305 15.22 7.24 -5.29
N ASP A 306 14.84 8.50 -5.47
CA ASP A 306 14.36 9.36 -4.38
C ASP A 306 13.11 8.79 -3.69
N ASP A 307 12.17 8.20 -4.43
CA ASP A 307 10.98 7.58 -3.84
C ASP A 307 11.33 6.28 -3.08
N PHE A 308 12.28 5.49 -3.61
CA PHE A 308 12.77 4.31 -2.90
C PHE A 308 13.40 4.69 -1.56
N LEU A 309 14.27 5.71 -1.55
CA LEU A 309 14.97 6.16 -0.36
C LEU A 309 14.06 6.90 0.63
N ALA A 310 13.25 7.85 0.16
CA ALA A 310 12.41 8.67 1.02
C ALA A 310 11.35 7.87 1.78
N PHE A 311 10.86 6.79 1.17
CA PHE A 311 9.78 5.99 1.74
C PHE A 311 10.22 4.60 2.19
N GLY A 312 11.53 4.32 2.20
CA GLY A 312 12.08 3.05 2.70
C GLY A 312 11.55 1.84 1.94
N TYR A 313 11.49 1.91 0.62
CA TYR A 313 11.17 0.75 -0.22
C TYR A 313 12.45 -0.05 -0.51
N PRO A 314 12.39 -1.39 -0.45
CA PRO A 314 13.54 -2.21 -0.76
C PRO A 314 13.95 -2.02 -2.22
N SER A 315 15.26 -2.01 -2.48
CA SER A 315 15.76 -2.05 -3.86
C SER A 315 15.29 -3.35 -4.52
N PRO A 316 14.82 -3.30 -5.78
CA PRO A 316 14.48 -4.51 -6.53
C PRO A 316 15.69 -5.43 -6.60
N TYR A 317 15.56 -6.72 -6.28
CA TYR A 317 16.68 -7.67 -6.33
C TYR A 317 17.34 -7.75 -7.72
N TYR A 318 16.54 -7.53 -8.76
CA TYR A 318 16.93 -7.57 -10.17
C TYR A 318 17.42 -6.21 -10.73
N SER A 319 17.55 -5.17 -9.90
CA SER A 319 18.15 -3.88 -10.29
C SER A 319 19.64 -3.76 -9.99
N LYS A 320 20.29 -4.80 -9.45
CA LYS A 320 21.74 -4.77 -9.20
C LYS A 320 22.51 -4.70 -10.52
N LYS A 321 23.42 -3.73 -10.62
CA LYS A 321 24.32 -3.56 -11.78
C LYS A 321 25.17 -4.83 -11.89
N GLY A 322 25.04 -5.54 -13.02
CA GLY A 322 25.89 -6.67 -13.36
C GLY A 322 27.30 -6.24 -13.69
#